data_AF-A0A923XWF5-F1
#
_entry.id   AF-A0A923XWF5-F1
#
_cell.length_a   1.000
_cell.length_b   1.000
_cell.length_c   1.000
_cell.angle_alpha   90.00
_cell.angle_beta   90.00
_cell.angle_gamma   90.00
#
_symmetry.space_group_name_H-M   'P 1'
#
loop_
_entity.id
_entity.type
_entity.pdbx_description
1 polymer ?
#
loop_
_entity_poly.entity_id
_entity_poly.type
_entity_poly.pdbx_seq_one_letter_code
_entity_poly.pdbx_strand_id
1 'polypeptide(L)'
;MDDIKGLIEITTSLLEYKKTDWEKTSFLIYLSELYLKEHNLIKAWDILNIIDSYLKKFDGWEETGLGRSVMDVALDTCMNLKDNRKLALEIFNWIDKKFEQMKNISVSLFEKAIIAAKLLELNDREDYYQKIYDTEHQKILKMMGK
;
A
#
# COMPACT_ATOMS: atom_id res chain seq x y z
N MET A 1 12.79 -21.91 -5.81
CA MET A 1 13.09 -20.69 -5.04
C MET A 1 13.34 -19.63 -6.09
N ASP A 2 12.40 -18.72 -6.27
CA ASP A 2 12.51 -17.69 -7.32
C ASP A 2 13.72 -16.82 -7.02
N ASP A 3 14.52 -16.50 -8.04
CA ASP A 3 15.67 -15.60 -7.90
C ASP A 3 15.17 -14.15 -7.77
N ILE A 4 14.67 -13.81 -6.58
CA ILE A 4 14.12 -12.49 -6.26
C ILE A 4 15.17 -11.39 -6.52
N LYS A 5 16.45 -11.67 -6.27
CA LYS A 5 17.53 -10.72 -6.50
C LYS A 5 17.73 -10.45 -8.00
N GLY A 6 17.79 -11.50 -8.81
CA GLY A 6 17.80 -11.35 -10.27
C GLY A 6 16.58 -10.60 -10.80
N LEU A 7 15.39 -10.84 -10.22
CA LEU A 7 14.17 -10.10 -10.58
C LEU A 7 14.25 -8.61 -10.20
N ILE A 8 14.81 -8.26 -9.05
CA ILE A 8 15.03 -6.87 -8.62
C ILE A 8 15.97 -6.16 -9.61
N GLU A 9 17.08 -6.80 -9.97
CA GLU A 9 18.08 -6.24 -10.89
C GLU A 9 17.49 -5.98 -12.29
N ILE A 10 16.78 -6.97 -12.83
CA ILE A 10 16.11 -6.85 -14.14
C ILE A 10 15.03 -5.77 -14.08
N THR A 11 14.18 -5.78 -13.04
CA THR A 11 13.08 -4.81 -12.90
C THR A 11 13.60 -3.37 -12.78
N THR A 12 14.68 -3.17 -12.01
CA THR A 12 15.33 -1.87 -11.87
C THR A 12 15.88 -1.39 -13.21
N SER A 13 16.56 -2.26 -13.96
CA SER A 13 17.13 -1.94 -15.27
C SER A 13 16.05 -1.61 -16.30
N LEU A 14 14.89 -2.27 -16.22
CA LEU A 14 13.79 -2.05 -17.16
C LEU A 14 12.98 -0.76 -16.87
N LEU A 15 13.20 -0.10 -15.74
CA LEU A 15 12.46 1.10 -15.35
C LEU A 15 12.70 2.27 -16.32
N GLU A 16 13.91 2.41 -16.87
CA GLU A 16 14.26 3.50 -17.80
C GLU A 16 13.45 3.47 -19.10
N TYR A 17 12.93 2.30 -19.48
CA TYR A 17 12.14 2.13 -20.70
C TYR A 17 10.65 2.46 -20.52
N LYS A 18 10.20 2.80 -19.30
CA LYS A 18 8.80 3.17 -19.02
C LYS A 18 8.56 4.63 -19.40
N LYS A 19 7.52 4.86 -20.20
CA LYS A 19 7.30 6.16 -20.85
C LYS A 19 6.33 7.03 -20.06
N THR A 20 5.30 6.43 -19.49
CA THR A 20 4.26 7.14 -18.75
C THR A 20 4.47 7.03 -17.23
N ASP A 21 3.96 8.00 -16.48
CA ASP A 21 3.99 7.94 -15.01
C ASP A 21 3.16 6.78 -14.48
N TRP A 22 2.11 6.38 -15.20
CA TRP A 22 1.33 5.17 -14.92
C TRP A 22 2.18 3.89 -15.03
N GLU A 23 2.89 3.72 -16.16
CA GLU A 23 3.78 2.56 -16.36
C GLU A 23 4.90 2.53 -15.33
N LYS A 24 5.51 3.67 -15.03
CA LYS A 24 6.55 3.79 -14.00
C LYS A 24 6.00 3.40 -12.64
N THR A 25 4.84 3.93 -12.26
CA THR A 25 4.20 3.63 -10.97
C THR A 25 3.89 2.14 -10.85
N SER A 26 3.27 1.55 -11.86
CA SER A 26 2.97 0.11 -11.88
C SER A 26 4.24 -0.74 -11.74
N PHE A 27 5.32 -0.36 -12.42
CA PHE A 27 6.60 -1.06 -12.31
C PHE A 27 7.26 -0.91 -10.94
N LEU A 28 7.16 0.28 -10.35
CA LEU A 28 7.68 0.55 -9.01
C LEU A 28 6.89 -0.19 -7.93
N ILE A 29 5.58 -0.37 -8.08
CA ILE A 29 4.78 -1.21 -7.16
C ILE A 29 5.35 -2.62 -7.15
N TYR A 30 5.54 -3.21 -8.34
CA TYR A 30 6.13 -4.54 -8.45
C TYR A 30 7.55 -4.61 -7.84
N LEU A 31 8.38 -3.59 -8.07
CA LEU A 31 9.71 -3.52 -7.45
C LEU A 31 9.63 -3.45 -5.92
N SER A 32 8.68 -2.69 -5.37
CA SER A 32 8.43 -2.62 -3.93
C SER A 32 7.98 -3.96 -3.36
N GLU A 33 7.12 -4.70 -4.06
CA GLU A 33 6.71 -6.05 -3.67
C GLU A 33 7.89 -7.03 -3.66
N LEU A 34 8.81 -6.92 -4.61
CA LEU A 34 10.02 -7.74 -4.63
C LEU A 34 10.92 -7.46 -3.42
N TYR A 35 11.13 -6.18 -3.07
CA TYR A 35 11.87 -5.83 -1.85
C TYR A 35 11.17 -6.28 -0.58
N LEU A 36 9.84 -6.19 -0.53
CA LEU A 36 9.04 -6.73 0.58
C LEU A 36 9.24 -8.24 0.72
N LYS A 37 9.23 -8.99 -0.40
CA LYS A 37 9.50 -10.45 -0.41
C LYS A 37 10.93 -10.79 -0.01
N GLU A 38 11.89 -9.91 -0.28
CA GLU A 38 13.28 -10.01 0.20
C GLU A 38 13.42 -9.62 1.69
N HIS A 39 12.33 -9.23 2.37
CA HIS A 39 12.33 -8.62 3.70
C HIS A 39 13.18 -7.34 3.81
N ASN A 40 13.44 -6.68 2.69
CA ASN A 40 14.13 -5.40 2.62
C ASN A 40 13.13 -4.24 2.74
N LEU A 41 12.56 -4.11 3.93
CA LEU A 41 11.43 -3.21 4.21
C LEU A 41 11.77 -1.73 4.01
N ILE A 42 13.03 -1.35 4.25
CA ILE A 42 13.51 0.02 4.01
C ILE A 42 13.46 0.31 2.51
N LYS A 43 13.96 -0.61 1.67
CA LYS A 43 13.92 -0.43 0.21
C LYS A 43 12.50 -0.46 -0.33
N ALA A 44 11.62 -1.32 0.20
CA ALA A 44 10.20 -1.29 -0.16
C ALA A 44 9.60 0.10 0.11
N TRP A 45 9.89 0.70 1.27
CA TRP A 45 9.45 2.05 1.58
C TRP A 45 10.09 3.14 0.71
N ASP A 46 11.39 3.06 0.44
CA ASP A 46 12.07 4.00 -0.47
C ASP A 46 11.37 4.06 -1.84
N ILE A 47 10.98 2.89 -2.37
CA ILE A 47 10.26 2.80 -3.64
C ILE A 47 8.85 3.42 -3.54
N LEU A 48 8.13 3.21 -2.45
CA LEU A 48 6.82 3.83 -2.21
C LEU A 48 6.90 5.36 -2.13
N ASN A 49 7.96 5.92 -1.56
CA ASN A 49 8.21 7.37 -1.58
C ASN A 49 8.45 7.89 -3.00
N ILE A 50 9.15 7.14 -3.85
CA ILE A 50 9.32 7.48 -5.26
C ILE A 50 7.96 7.45 -5.97
N ILE A 51 7.14 6.43 -5.71
CA ILE A 51 5.78 6.31 -6.27
C ILE A 51 4.93 7.54 -5.92
N ASP A 52 4.96 8.04 -4.68
CA ASP A 52 4.19 9.22 -4.28
C ASP A 52 4.51 10.45 -5.15
N SER A 53 5.75 10.59 -5.61
CA SER A 53 6.15 11.67 -6.52
C SER A 53 5.54 11.54 -7.93
N TYR A 54 5.25 10.31 -8.37
CA TYR A 54 4.58 10.05 -9.65
C TYR A 54 3.07 10.18 -9.53
N LEU A 55 2.46 9.69 -8.44
CA LEU A 55 1.02 9.82 -8.20
C LEU A 55 0.57 11.29 -8.22
N LYS A 56 1.39 12.21 -7.71
CA LYS A 56 1.11 13.65 -7.73
C LYS A 56 1.08 14.27 -9.14
N LYS A 57 1.54 13.57 -10.18
CA LYS A 57 1.70 14.12 -11.54
C LYS A 57 0.59 13.71 -12.50
N PHE A 58 -0.23 12.71 -12.17
CA PHE A 58 -1.32 12.28 -13.04
C PHE A 58 -2.63 12.09 -12.26
N ASP A 59 -3.70 12.60 -12.84
CA ASP A 59 -5.01 12.65 -12.20
C ASP A 59 -5.70 11.27 -12.16
N GLY A 60 -6.49 11.04 -11.11
CA GLY A 60 -7.42 9.91 -11.03
C GLY A 60 -6.81 8.62 -10.49
N TRP A 61 -5.56 8.61 -10.04
CA TRP A 61 -4.96 7.42 -9.45
C TRP A 61 -5.76 6.92 -8.23
N GLU A 62 -6.38 7.83 -7.49
CA GLU A 62 -7.24 7.62 -6.31
C GLU A 62 -8.48 6.77 -6.58
N GLU A 63 -8.89 6.68 -7.84
CA GLU A 63 -10.12 5.99 -8.28
C GLU A 63 -9.82 4.62 -8.91
N THR A 64 -8.54 4.33 -9.17
CA THR A 64 -8.12 3.18 -9.98
C THR A 64 -7.64 2.00 -9.14
N GLY A 65 -7.42 0.84 -9.79
CA GLY A 65 -6.72 -0.29 -9.18
C GLY A 65 -5.29 0.03 -8.75
N LEU A 66 -4.64 0.99 -9.42
CA LEU A 66 -3.25 1.35 -9.13
C LEU A 66 -3.09 1.95 -7.73
N GLY A 67 -3.95 2.90 -7.36
CA GLY A 67 -3.95 3.48 -6.01
C GLY A 67 -4.13 2.42 -4.92
N ARG A 68 -5.05 1.47 -5.15
CA ARG A 68 -5.25 0.33 -4.24
C ARG A 68 -4.00 -0.54 -4.10
N SER A 69 -3.33 -0.85 -5.20
CA SER A 69 -2.08 -1.63 -5.16
C SER A 69 -0.96 -0.91 -4.40
N VAL A 70 -0.83 0.41 -4.54
CA VAL A 70 0.14 1.19 -3.74
C VAL A 70 -0.16 1.08 -2.25
N MET A 71 -1.43 1.25 -1.86
CA MET A 71 -1.84 1.16 -0.47
C MET A 71 -1.62 -0.24 0.11
N ASP A 72 -1.88 -1.28 -0.69
CA ASP A 72 -1.74 -2.66 -0.27
C ASP A 72 -0.28 -2.97 0.11
N VAL A 73 0.66 -2.59 -0.76
CA VAL A 73 2.10 -2.77 -0.52
C VAL A 73 2.59 -1.90 0.65
N ALA A 74 2.08 -0.67 0.78
CA ALA A 74 2.41 0.19 1.91
C ALA A 74 1.94 -0.40 3.26
N LEU A 75 0.72 -0.92 3.32
CA LEU A 75 0.18 -1.59 4.51
C LEU A 75 0.98 -2.83 4.85
N ASP A 76 1.31 -3.67 3.86
CA ASP A 76 2.13 -4.85 4.09
C ASP A 76 3.53 -4.48 4.59
N THR A 77 4.14 -3.44 4.02
CA THR A 77 5.43 -2.92 4.49
C THR A 77 5.34 -2.45 5.94
N CYS A 78 4.29 -1.68 6.28
CA CYS A 78 4.03 -1.19 7.62
C CYS A 78 3.89 -2.34 8.64
N MET A 79 3.09 -3.36 8.33
CA MET A 79 2.84 -4.49 9.23
C MET A 79 4.08 -5.37 9.45
N ASN A 80 5.02 -5.39 8.49
CA ASN A 80 6.25 -6.18 8.60
C ASN A 80 7.38 -5.45 9.37
N LEU A 81 7.26 -4.14 9.64
CA LEU A 81 8.26 -3.33 10.36
C LEU A 81 8.20 -3.47 11.89
N LYS A 82 8.19 -4.71 12.39
CA LYS A 82 8.03 -5.00 13.84
C LYS A 82 9.11 -4.36 14.72
N ASP A 83 10.36 -4.38 14.25
CA ASP A 83 11.51 -3.88 15.01
C ASP A 83 11.81 -2.39 14.77
N ASN A 84 11.06 -1.73 13.88
CA ASN A 84 11.25 -0.32 13.57
C ASN A 84 9.91 0.43 13.64
N ARG A 85 9.39 0.53 14.87
CA ARG A 85 8.12 1.21 15.16
C ARG A 85 8.08 2.65 14.63
N LYS A 86 9.20 3.38 14.66
CA LYS A 86 9.26 4.76 14.15
C LYS A 86 8.93 4.81 12.65
N LEU A 87 9.58 3.95 11.86
CA LEU A 87 9.31 3.88 10.43
C LEU A 87 7.90 3.34 10.15
N ALA A 88 7.46 2.32 10.89
CA ALA A 88 6.09 1.81 10.75
C ALA A 88 5.04 2.90 11.00
N LEU A 89 5.21 3.74 12.04
CA LEU A 89 4.34 4.89 12.29
C LEU A 89 4.40 5.94 11.17
N GLU A 90 5.56 6.20 10.60
CA GLU A 90 5.70 7.12 9.46
C GLU A 90 4.88 6.62 8.25
N ILE A 91 5.03 5.34 7.91
CA ILE A 91 4.29 4.69 6.82
C ILE A 91 2.80 4.70 7.12
N PHE A 92 2.39 4.37 8.35
CA PHE A 92 0.99 4.39 8.75
C PHE A 92 0.38 5.79 8.63
N ASN A 93 1.08 6.84 9.06
CA ASN A 93 0.61 8.22 8.92
C ASN A 93 0.51 8.65 7.45
N TRP A 94 1.38 8.14 6.59
CA TRP A 94 1.26 8.35 5.15
C TRP A 94 0.02 7.65 4.59
N ILE A 95 -0.22 6.40 4.97
CA ILE A 95 -1.40 5.61 4.61
C ILE A 95 -2.68 6.31 5.06
N ASP A 96 -2.75 6.77 6.30
CA ASP A 96 -3.91 7.43 6.89
C ASP A 96 -4.34 8.66 6.08
N LYS A 97 -3.38 9.49 5.67
CA LYS A 97 -3.64 10.63 4.78
C LYS A 97 -4.10 10.23 3.38
N LYS A 98 -3.67 9.08 2.88
CA LYS A 98 -4.02 8.59 1.54
C LYS A 98 -5.42 7.97 1.52
N PHE A 99 -5.85 7.33 2.60
CA PHE A 99 -7.24 6.87 2.75
C PHE A 99 -8.24 8.03 2.59
N GLU A 100 -7.93 9.24 3.08
CA GLU A 100 -8.80 10.42 2.90
C GLU A 100 -8.92 10.89 1.44
N GLN A 101 -7.94 10.58 0.60
CA GLN A 101 -7.89 10.99 -0.81
C GLN A 101 -8.56 9.96 -1.73
N MET A 102 -8.61 8.70 -1.31
CA MET A 102 -9.08 7.60 -2.14
C MET A 102 -10.60 7.49 -2.19
N LYS A 103 -11.13 7.27 -3.39
CA LYS A 103 -12.58 7.05 -3.60
C LYS A 103 -12.94 5.58 -3.85
N ASN A 104 -11.94 4.76 -4.16
CA ASN A 104 -12.11 3.34 -4.48
C ASN A 104 -11.28 2.48 -3.53
N ILE A 105 -11.71 2.41 -2.27
CA ILE A 105 -11.04 1.61 -1.25
C ILE A 105 -11.73 0.25 -1.14
N SER A 106 -10.95 -0.84 -1.20
CA SER A 106 -11.49 -2.17 -0.95
C SER A 106 -11.59 -2.46 0.55
N VAL A 107 -12.57 -3.27 0.91
CA VAL A 107 -12.76 -3.74 2.30
C VAL A 107 -11.49 -4.41 2.87
N SER A 108 -10.72 -5.12 2.03
CA SER A 108 -9.45 -5.73 2.41
C SER A 108 -8.38 -4.72 2.89
N LEU A 109 -8.39 -3.49 2.36
CA LEU A 109 -7.44 -2.45 2.80
C LEU A 109 -7.79 -1.96 4.21
N PHE A 110 -9.09 -1.89 4.55
CA PHE A 110 -9.50 -1.57 5.91
C PHE A 110 -9.11 -2.67 6.90
N GLU A 111 -9.23 -3.95 6.54
CA GLU A 111 -8.75 -5.08 7.37
C GLU A 111 -7.26 -4.95 7.68
N LYS A 112 -6.44 -4.69 6.66
CA LYS A 112 -5.00 -4.47 6.84
C LYS A 112 -4.71 -3.22 7.68
N ALA A 113 -5.48 -2.13 7.50
CA ALA A 113 -5.32 -0.90 8.29
C ALA A 113 -5.65 -1.13 9.78
N ILE A 114 -6.68 -1.91 10.09
CA ILE A 114 -7.02 -2.34 11.46
C ILE A 114 -5.85 -3.11 12.08
N ILE A 115 -5.32 -4.10 11.35
CA ILE A 115 -4.17 -4.90 11.83
C ILE A 115 -2.94 -4.01 12.05
N ALA A 116 -2.64 -3.11 11.12
CA ALA A 116 -1.52 -2.18 11.24
C ALA A 116 -1.70 -1.24 12.44
N ALA A 117 -2.88 -0.66 12.63
CA ALA A 117 -3.20 0.20 13.77
C ALA A 117 -3.01 -0.54 15.10
N LYS A 118 -3.49 -1.79 15.18
CA LYS A 118 -3.35 -2.66 16.35
C LYS A 118 -1.89 -2.98 16.66
N LEU A 119 -1.09 -3.34 15.65
CA LEU A 119 0.36 -3.59 15.81
C LEU A 119 1.10 -2.34 16.30
N LEU A 120 0.60 -1.16 15.98
CA LEU A 120 1.13 0.13 16.40
C LEU A 120 0.45 0.70 17.66
N GLU A 121 -0.45 -0.05 18.29
CA GLU A 121 -1.19 0.35 19.50
C GLU A 121 -1.93 1.70 19.32
N LEU A 122 -2.48 1.93 18.13
CA LEU A 122 -3.23 3.13 17.76
C LEU A 122 -4.74 2.87 17.90
N ASN A 123 -5.22 2.72 19.14
CA ASN A 123 -6.61 2.32 19.43
C ASN A 123 -7.65 3.20 18.71
N ASP A 124 -7.47 4.53 18.72
CA ASP A 124 -8.40 5.46 18.06
C ASP A 124 -8.50 5.21 16.54
N ARG A 125 -7.40 4.80 15.92
CA ARG A 125 -7.35 4.48 14.49
C ARG A 125 -7.87 3.08 14.19
N GLU A 126 -7.61 2.11 15.08
CA GLU A 126 -8.22 0.78 15.02
C GLU A 126 -9.75 0.91 15.01
N ASP A 127 -10.32 1.62 15.98
CA ASP A 127 -11.77 1.84 16.10
C ASP A 127 -12.35 2.58 14.89
N TYR A 128 -11.64 3.59 14.40
CA TYR A 128 -12.03 4.35 13.20
C TYR A 128 -12.15 3.43 11.98
N TYR A 129 -11.12 2.64 11.69
CA TYR A 129 -11.13 1.74 10.53
C TYR A 129 -12.11 0.58 10.70
N GLN A 130 -12.28 0.05 11.91
CA GLN A 130 -13.26 -1.00 12.21
C GLN A 130 -14.69 -0.54 11.91
N LYS A 131 -15.06 0.68 12.32
CA LYS A 131 -16.39 1.23 12.04
C LYS A 131 -16.68 1.37 10.55
N ILE A 132 -15.68 1.79 9.77
CA ILE A 132 -15.81 1.90 8.31
C ILE A 132 -15.90 0.51 7.68
N TYR A 133 -15.03 -0.42 8.11
CA TYR A 133 -15.06 -1.81 7.68
C TYR A 133 -16.46 -2.43 7.87
N ASP A 134 -17.02 -2.34 9.06
CA ASP A 134 -18.34 -2.92 9.38
C ASP A 134 -19.42 -2.34 8.47
N THR A 135 -19.38 -1.03 8.23
CA THR A 135 -20.33 -0.33 7.37
C THR A 135 -20.25 -0.83 5.92
N GLU A 136 -19.05 -0.90 5.35
CA GLU A 136 -18.85 -1.36 3.96
C GLU A 136 -19.12 -2.87 3.80
N HIS A 137 -18.70 -3.68 4.78
CA HIS A 137 -18.96 -5.12 4.78
C HIS A 137 -20.46 -5.43 4.80
N GLN A 138 -21.24 -4.71 5.63
CA GLN A 138 -22.70 -4.86 5.66
C GLN A 138 -23.37 -4.45 4.34
N LYS A 139 -22.86 -3.42 3.64
CA LYS A 139 -23.37 -3.08 2.29
C LYS A 139 -23.14 -4.21 1.30
N ILE A 140 -21.95 -4.83 1.32
CA ILE A 140 -21.62 -5.97 0.47
C ILE A 140 -22.53 -7.16 0.77
N LEU A 141 -22.72 -7.52 2.05
CA LEU A 141 -23.61 -8.61 2.44
C LEU A 141 -25.03 -8.40 1.91
N LYS A 142 -25.58 -7.18 2.06
CA LYS A 142 -26.89 -6.81 1.51
C LYS A 142 -26.95 -6.95 -0.01
N MET A 143 -25.91 -6.54 -0.73
CA MET A 143 -25.84 -6.72 -2.19
C MET A 143 -25.77 -8.21 -2.60
N MET A 144 -25.20 -9.05 -1.75
CA MET A 144 -25.12 -10.50 -1.95
C MET A 144 -26.38 -11.26 -1.50
N GLY A 145 -27.40 -10.56 -0.97
CA GLY A 145 -28.63 -11.18 -0.46
C GLY A 145 -28.41 -12.00 0.81
N LYS A 146 -27.38 -11.68 1.60
CA LYS A 146 -27.04 -12.31 2.88
C LYS A 146 -27.44 -11.42 4.06
#